data_AF-A0A1E4I791-F1
#
_entry.id   AF-A0A1E4I791-F1
#
_cell.length_a   1.000
_cell.length_b   1.000
_cell.length_c   1.000
_cell.angle_alpha   90.00
_cell.angle_beta   90.00
_cell.angle_gamma   90.00
#
_symmetry.space_group_name_H-M   'P 1'
#
loop_
_entity.id
_entity.type
_entity.pdbx_description
1 polymer ?
#
loop_
_entity_poly.entity_id
_entity_poly.type
_entity_poly.pdbx_seq_one_letter_code
_entity_poly.pdbx_strand_id
1 'polypeptide(L)'
;MVFPDVEHHAVSSYLRELAATDCSPATIRSYAYALLRWFRFLHERLVRWERAERTDVRAFVEHLREVPNPQRLRRRPDAPQPPLTAHPDRHRVR
;
A
#
# COMPACT_ATOMS: atom_id res chain seq x y z
N MET A 1 12.84 -20.82 8.26
CA MET A 1 11.82 -20.08 9.02
C MET A 1 12.56 -19.34 10.13
N VAL A 2 12.08 -18.14 10.49
CA VAL A 2 12.69 -17.12 11.37
C VAL A 2 13.58 -16.14 10.61
N PHE A 3 13.13 -14.88 10.53
CA PHE A 3 13.88 -13.75 11.06
C PHE A 3 12.95 -12.61 11.51
N PRO A 4 12.99 -12.25 12.82
CA PRO A 4 12.53 -10.96 13.29
C PRO A 4 13.61 -9.87 13.17
N ASP A 5 14.90 -10.20 12.90
CA ASP A 5 16.00 -9.22 12.98
C ASP A 5 17.16 -9.39 11.98
N VAL A 6 17.13 -10.35 11.05
CA VAL A 6 18.16 -10.42 10.00
C VAL A 6 17.64 -9.77 8.72
N GLU A 7 18.50 -8.90 8.21
CA GLU A 7 18.33 -8.20 6.94
C GLU A 7 18.03 -9.17 5.80
N HIS A 8 16.95 -8.92 5.08
CA HIS A 8 16.63 -9.68 3.88
C HIS A 8 17.42 -9.09 2.71
N HIS A 9 18.57 -9.69 2.39
CA HIS A 9 19.50 -9.15 1.38
C HIS A 9 18.85 -8.82 0.03
N ALA A 10 17.88 -9.62 -0.43
CA ALA A 10 17.17 -9.34 -1.67
C ALA A 10 16.34 -8.05 -1.59
N VAL A 11 15.72 -7.78 -0.43
CA VAL A 11 14.96 -6.56 -0.16
C VAL A 11 15.88 -5.35 -0.09
N SER A 12 17.01 -5.48 0.61
CA SER A 12 17.98 -4.40 0.72
C SER A 12 18.59 -4.02 -0.63
N SER A 13 18.94 -5.00 -1.46
CA SER A 13 19.40 -4.75 -2.83
C SER A 13 18.34 -4.04 -3.66
N TYR A 14 17.09 -4.53 -3.63
CA TYR A 14 15.98 -3.90 -4.34
C TYR A 14 15.74 -2.45 -3.90
N LEU A 15 15.73 -2.18 -2.59
CA LEU A 15 15.53 -0.82 -2.07
C LEU A 15 16.71 0.10 -2.39
N ARG A 16 17.94 -0.42 -2.45
CA ARG A 16 19.13 0.34 -2.88
C ARG A 16 19.06 0.69 -4.36
N GLU A 17 18.63 -0.23 -5.22
CA GLU A 17 18.40 0.02 -6.65
C GLU A 17 17.26 1.04 -6.85
N LEU A 18 16.18 0.90 -6.08
CA LEU A 18 15.07 1.85 -6.10
C LEU A 18 15.51 3.24 -5.62
N ALA A 19 16.41 3.32 -4.64
CA ALA A 19 17.00 4.58 -4.16
C ALA A 19 17.97 5.21 -5.16
N ALA A 20 18.60 4.41 -6.03
CA ALA A 20 19.43 4.90 -7.12
C ALA A 20 18.60 5.43 -8.31
N THR A 21 17.30 5.10 -8.34
CA THR A 21 16.33 5.70 -9.26
C THR A 21 15.88 7.06 -8.71
N ASP A 22 15.40 7.98 -9.55
CA ASP A 22 14.88 9.31 -9.17
C ASP A 22 13.53 9.26 -8.40
N CYS A 23 13.39 8.26 -7.53
CA CYS A 23 12.24 8.03 -6.69
C CYS A 23 12.35 8.85 -5.39
N SER A 24 11.25 9.47 -4.98
CA SER A 24 11.22 10.20 -3.72
C SER A 24 11.52 9.28 -2.52
N PRO A 25 12.13 9.80 -1.43
CA PRO A 25 12.32 9.05 -0.18
C PRO A 25 11.01 8.52 0.42
N ALA A 26 9.88 9.19 0.14
CA ALA A 26 8.57 8.74 0.56
C ALA A 26 8.11 7.49 -0.21
N THR A 27 8.46 7.38 -1.50
CA THR A 27 8.20 6.20 -2.33
C THR A 27 8.99 5.01 -1.80
N ILE A 28 10.30 5.17 -1.59
CA ILE A 28 11.18 4.10 -1.06
C ILE A 28 10.65 3.57 0.27
N ARG A 29 10.28 4.48 1.18
CA ARG A 29 9.70 4.11 2.48
C ARG A 29 8.38 3.36 2.35
N SER A 30 7.53 3.77 1.41
CA SER A 30 6.25 3.10 1.15
C SER A 30 6.46 1.68 0.62
N TYR A 31 7.45 1.47 -0.25
CA TYR A 31 7.85 0.14 -0.73
C TYR A 31 8.44 -0.72 0.39
N ALA A 32 9.32 -0.17 1.22
CA ALA A 32 9.88 -0.88 2.38
C ALA A 32 8.78 -1.39 3.32
N TYR A 33 7.80 -0.54 3.66
CA TYR A 33 6.67 -0.96 4.49
C TYR A 33 5.76 -2.00 3.82
N ALA A 34 5.56 -1.89 2.50
CA ALA A 34 4.79 -2.88 1.75
C ALA A 34 5.46 -4.26 1.77
N LEU A 35 6.78 -4.30 1.54
CA LEU A 35 7.58 -5.53 1.60
C LEU A 35 7.56 -6.14 3.01
N LEU A 36 7.76 -5.33 4.07
CA LEU A 36 7.64 -5.81 5.45
C LEU A 36 6.29 -6.45 5.74
N ARG A 37 5.20 -5.85 5.27
CA ARG A 37 3.85 -6.41 5.46
C ARG A 37 3.66 -7.73 4.71
N TRP A 38 4.21 -7.84 3.49
CA TRP A 38 4.20 -9.08 2.72
C TRP A 38 4.96 -10.22 3.41
N PHE A 39 6.20 -9.97 3.88
CA PHE A 39 6.97 -11.00 4.57
C PHE A 39 6.32 -11.45 5.87
N ARG A 40 5.72 -10.53 6.63
CA ARG A 40 4.95 -10.88 7.85
C ARG A 40 3.76 -11.76 7.53
N PHE A 41 3.03 -11.46 6.46
CA PHE A 41 1.90 -12.27 6.00
C PHE A 41 2.30 -13.68 5.59
N LEU A 42 3.39 -13.83 4.83
CA LEU A 42 3.92 -15.14 4.47
C LEU A 42 4.42 -15.92 5.69
N HIS A 43 5.04 -15.23 6.65
CA HIS A 43 5.52 -15.83 7.89
C HIS A 43 4.39 -16.45 8.71
N GLU A 44 3.28 -15.73 8.87
CA GLU A 44 2.08 -16.25 9.56
C GLU A 44 1.53 -17.53 8.91
N ARG A 45 1.79 -17.73 7.61
CA ARG A 45 1.35 -18.89 6.83
C ARG A 45 2.41 -19.98 6.68
N LEU A 46 3.59 -19.79 7.26
CA LEU A 46 4.76 -20.66 7.11
C LEU A 46 5.23 -20.83 5.64
N VAL A 47 4.87 -19.88 4.77
CA VAL A 47 5.23 -19.90 3.35
C VAL A 47 6.58 -19.22 3.18
N ARG A 48 7.48 -19.89 2.47
CA ARG A 48 8.77 -19.29 2.08
C ARG A 48 8.52 -18.33 0.91
N TRP A 49 9.12 -17.14 0.94
CA TRP A 49 8.91 -16.13 -0.09
C TRP A 49 9.33 -16.60 -1.49
N GLU A 50 10.31 -17.50 -1.58
CA GLU A 50 10.75 -18.14 -2.82
C GLU A 50 9.74 -19.15 -3.39
N ARG A 51 8.80 -19.61 -2.55
CA ARG A 51 7.74 -20.54 -2.91
C ARG A 51 6.36 -19.87 -2.93
N ALA A 52 6.29 -18.56 -2.75
CA ALA A 52 5.03 -17.86 -2.74
C ALA A 52 4.39 -17.91 -4.15
N GLU A 53 3.14 -18.32 -4.21
CA GLU A 53 2.39 -18.45 -5.45
C GLU A 53 1.39 -17.29 -5.63
N ARG A 54 0.74 -17.25 -6.80
CA ARG A 54 -0.31 -16.26 -7.08
C ARG A 54 -1.48 -16.33 -6.10
N THR A 55 -1.74 -17.51 -5.55
CA THR A 55 -2.75 -17.76 -4.50
C THR A 55 -2.41 -17.02 -3.21
N ASP A 56 -1.14 -17.02 -2.79
CA ASP A 56 -0.68 -16.26 -1.62
C ASP A 56 -0.80 -14.76 -1.83
N VAL A 57 -0.48 -14.28 -3.03
CA VAL A 57 -0.65 -12.87 -3.41
C VAL A 57 -2.12 -12.46 -3.36
N ARG A 58 -3.03 -13.28 -3.90
CA ARG A 58 -4.47 -13.02 -3.83
C ARG A 58 -4.94 -12.90 -2.38
N ALA A 59 -4.57 -13.88 -1.56
CA ALA A 59 -4.96 -13.91 -0.17
C ALA A 59 -4.37 -12.73 0.62
N PHE A 60 -3.19 -12.25 0.25
CA PHE A 60 -2.62 -11.03 0.82
C PHE A 60 -3.42 -9.79 0.44
N VAL A 61 -3.81 -9.66 -0.83
CA VAL A 61 -4.65 -8.54 -1.27
C VAL A 61 -6.02 -8.57 -0.59
N GLU A 62 -6.61 -9.74 -0.38
CA GLU A 62 -7.84 -9.92 0.39
C GLU A 62 -7.64 -9.47 1.84
N HIS A 63 -6.59 -9.94 2.50
CA HIS A 63 -6.22 -9.50 3.85
C HIS A 63 -6.02 -7.98 3.95
N LEU A 64 -5.36 -7.34 2.97
CA LEU A 64 -5.18 -5.89 2.94
C LEU A 64 -6.50 -5.11 2.77
N ARG A 65 -7.52 -5.72 2.17
CA ARG A 65 -8.84 -5.10 2.02
C ARG A 65 -9.64 -5.18 3.32
N GLU A 66 -9.49 -6.27 4.06
CA GLU A 66 -10.13 -6.49 5.36
C GLU A 66 -9.48 -5.66 6.47
N VAL A 67 -8.15 -5.56 6.47
CA VAL A 67 -7.42 -4.77 7.48
C VAL A 67 -7.65 -3.27 7.24
N PRO A 68 -8.12 -2.52 8.24
CA PRO A 68 -8.25 -1.07 8.13
C PRO A 68 -6.88 -0.45 7.81
N ASN A 69 -6.74 0.19 6.64
CA ASN A 69 -5.51 0.90 6.31
C ASN A 69 -5.51 2.26 7.04
N PRO A 70 -4.65 2.49 8.05
CA PRO A 70 -4.64 3.73 8.81
C PRO A 70 -4.26 4.94 7.94
N GLN A 71 -3.56 4.76 6.81
CA GLN A 71 -3.33 5.84 5.83
C GLN A 71 -4.59 6.17 5.03
N ARG A 72 -5.46 5.18 4.73
CA ARG A 72 -6.79 5.43 4.13
C ARG A 72 -7.71 6.14 5.12
N LEU A 73 -7.64 5.76 6.40
CA LEU A 73 -8.39 6.40 7.47
C LEU A 73 -7.92 7.84 7.69
N ARG A 74 -6.60 8.08 7.71
CA ARG A 74 -6.02 9.45 7.79
C ARG A 74 -6.34 10.33 6.58
N ARG A 75 -6.57 9.74 5.39
CA ARG A 75 -7.08 10.49 4.22
C ARG A 75 -8.56 10.82 4.31
N ARG A 76 -9.29 10.33 5.32
CA ARG A 76 -10.68 10.71 5.60
C ARG A 76 -10.86 11.40 6.96
N PRO A 77 -10.38 12.65 7.15
CA PRO A 77 -10.84 13.44 8.28
C PRO A 77 -12.10 14.25 7.94
N ASP A 78 -12.26 14.74 6.69
CA ASP A 78 -13.22 15.82 6.40
C ASP A 78 -13.48 16.02 4.89
N ALA A 79 -13.79 14.96 4.14
CA ALA A 79 -14.09 15.13 2.72
C ALA A 79 -15.47 15.82 2.54
N PRO A 80 -15.55 17.04 1.99
CA PRO A 80 -16.84 17.67 1.71
C PRO A 80 -17.58 16.81 0.68
N GLN A 81 -18.88 16.66 0.85
CA GLN A 81 -19.74 16.11 -0.18
C GLN A 81 -19.51 16.96 -1.45
N PRO A 82 -19.23 16.36 -2.62
CA PRO A 82 -19.14 17.15 -3.84
C PRO A 82 -20.44 17.96 -3.95
N PRO A 83 -20.38 19.29 -4.11
CA PRO A 83 -21.58 20.09 -4.14
C PRO A 83 -22.47 19.54 -5.26
N LEU A 84 -23.69 19.14 -4.89
CA LEU A 84 -24.76 18.90 -5.85
C LEU A 84 -24.81 20.18 -6.68
N THR A 85 -24.32 20.12 -7.92
CA THR A 85 -24.39 21.25 -8.84
C THR A 85 -25.87 21.45 -9.10
N ALA A 86 -26.49 22.31 -8.29
CA ALA A 86 -27.68 23.04 -8.66
C ALA A 86 -27.27 23.83 -9.89
N HIS A 87 -27.73 23.38 -11.04
CA HIS A 87 -27.62 24.11 -12.29
C HIS A 87 -28.31 25.47 -12.05
N PRO A 88 -27.60 26.61 -12.11
CA PRO A 88 -28.27 27.87 -11.91
C PRO A 88 -29.14 28.14 -13.13
N ASP A 89 -30.43 28.23 -12.82
CA ASP A 89 -31.51 28.74 -13.66
C ASP A 89 -31.08 30.06 -14.31
N ARG A 90 -30.86 30.04 -15.63
CA ARG A 90 -30.53 31.23 -16.41
C ARG A 90 -31.81 31.86 -16.91
N HIS A 91 -32.58 32.47 -16.01
CA HIS A 91 -33.50 33.53 -16.41
C HIS A 91 -32.68 34.78 -16.77
N ARG A 92 -32.49 34.99 -18.08
CA ARG A 92 -32.08 36.29 -18.62
C ARG A 92 -33.32 37.00 -19.15
N VAL A 93 -33.73 38.00 -18.38
CA VAL A 93 -34.61 39.11 -18.72
C VAL A 93 -34.34 39.62 -20.14
N ARG A 94 -35.41 39.87 -20.90
CA ARG A 94 -35.42 40.72 -22.09
C ARG A 94 -36.65 41.60 -22.08
#